data_AF-A0A351FLV6-F1
#
_entry.id   AF-A0A351FLV6-F1
#
_cell.length_a   1.000
_cell.length_b   1.000
_cell.length_c   1.000
_cell.angle_alpha   90.00
_cell.angle_beta   90.00
_cell.angle_gamma   90.00
#
_symmetry.space_group_name_H-M   'P 1'
#
loop_
_entity.id
_entity.type
_entity.pdbx_description
1 polymer ?
#
loop_
_entity_poly.entity_id
_entity_poly.type
_entity_poly.pdbx_seq_one_letter_code
_entity_poly.pdbx_strand_id
1 'polypeptide(L)'
;MKITSIPNIYRNVNRWRKILTVLSRYGLADWLSNLNIDLLGEEIRNDNGESLGKHTRESRIRRALTDLGSTFIKLGQLLSTRPDVVGNALAEELKQLQTDVPADDPETIRELVEV
;
A
#
# COMPACT_ATOMS: atom_id res chain seq x y z
N MET A 1 -9.40 -10.08 25.32
CA MET A 1 -8.06 -9.85 24.71
C MET A 1 -7.87 -8.35 24.58
N LYS A 2 -6.87 -7.76 25.25
CA LYS A 2 -6.72 -6.30 25.37
C LYS A 2 -6.23 -5.69 24.05
N ILE A 3 -7.04 -4.85 23.41
CA ILE A 3 -6.57 -3.93 22.38
C ILE A 3 -5.94 -2.75 23.10
N THR A 4 -4.64 -2.83 23.37
CA THR A 4 -3.88 -1.71 23.92
C THR A 4 -3.69 -0.65 22.84
N SER A 5 -4.55 0.36 22.90
CA SER A 5 -4.29 1.78 22.63
C SER A 5 -2.82 2.11 22.29
N ILE A 6 -2.57 2.67 21.11
CA ILE A 6 -1.26 3.21 20.68
C ILE A 6 -1.16 4.69 21.12
N PRO A 7 -0.43 5.06 22.19
CA PRO A 7 -0.36 6.44 22.69
C PRO A 7 1.11 6.92 22.73
N ASN A 8 1.85 6.78 21.63
CA ASN A 8 3.28 7.18 21.60
C ASN A 8 3.73 7.96 20.36
N ILE A 9 2.89 8.12 19.33
CA ILE A 9 3.25 8.84 18.10
C ILE A 9 3.43 10.35 18.37
N TYR A 10 2.63 10.92 19.27
CA TYR A 10 2.66 12.35 19.61
C TYR A 10 3.95 12.81 20.31
N ARG A 11 4.62 11.92 21.04
CA ARG A 11 5.79 12.26 21.85
C ARG A 11 7.06 12.50 21.00
N ASN A 12 7.09 11.99 19.77
CA ASN A 12 8.27 12.03 18.91
C ASN A 12 8.12 12.93 17.68
N VAL A 13 7.09 13.77 17.58
CA VAL A 13 6.84 14.62 16.39
C VAL A 13 8.06 15.50 16.05
N ASN A 14 8.76 16.02 17.07
CA ASN A 14 9.99 16.78 16.86
C ASN A 14 11.15 15.92 16.33
N ARG A 15 11.17 14.62 16.61
CA ARG A 15 12.12 13.66 16.02
C ARG A 15 11.76 13.32 14.57
N TRP A 16 10.48 13.16 14.24
CA TRP A 16 10.03 12.90 12.85
C TRP A 16 10.36 14.04 11.89
N ARG A 17 10.22 15.31 12.32
CA ARG A 17 10.67 16.45 11.52
C ARG A 17 12.18 16.45 11.32
N LYS A 18 12.94 16.12 12.37
CA LYS A 18 14.39 16.03 12.26
C LYS A 18 14.84 14.90 11.33
N ILE A 19 14.13 13.77 11.34
CA ILE A 19 14.35 12.67 10.40
C ILE A 19 14.10 13.17 8.97
N LEU A 20 12.94 13.74 8.67
CA LEU A 20 12.60 14.20 7.31
C LEU A 20 13.54 15.30 6.78
N THR A 21 13.98 16.22 7.64
CA THR A 21 14.93 17.26 7.26
C THR A 21 16.34 16.70 7.02
N VAL A 22 16.76 15.69 7.77
CA VAL A 22 18.00 14.95 7.49
C VAL A 22 17.85 14.18 6.16
N LEU A 23 16.74 13.48 5.95
CA LEU A 23 16.50 12.70 4.73
C LEU A 23 16.51 13.54 3.44
N SER A 24 15.86 14.71 3.45
CA SER A 24 15.86 15.62 2.30
C SER A 24 17.24 16.22 2.02
N ARG A 25 18.05 16.44 3.06
CA ARG A 25 19.39 17.01 2.92
C ARG A 25 20.41 16.03 2.35
N TYR A 26 20.23 14.73 2.54
CA TYR A 26 21.16 13.68 2.10
C TYR A 26 20.72 12.94 0.81
N GLY A 27 19.75 13.45 0.05
CA GLY A 27 19.33 12.84 -1.21
C GLY A 27 18.46 11.57 -1.05
N LEU A 28 17.87 11.34 0.13
CA LEU A 28 16.86 10.26 0.27
C LEU A 28 15.55 10.57 -0.48
N ALA A 29 15.41 11.80 -0.98
CA ALA A 29 14.42 12.17 -1.98
C ALA A 29 14.70 11.53 -3.35
N ASP A 30 15.96 11.22 -3.69
CA ASP A 30 16.37 10.47 -4.88
C ASP A 30 16.36 8.93 -4.64
N TRP A 31 16.42 8.51 -3.38
CA TRP A 31 16.40 7.11 -2.91
C TRP A 31 15.05 6.39 -3.11
N LEU A 32 13.94 7.11 -3.31
CA LEU A 32 12.61 6.54 -3.57
C LEU A 32 12.30 6.39 -5.07
N SER A 33 13.08 7.07 -5.92
CA SER A 33 12.98 7.13 -7.39
C SER A 33 13.57 5.92 -8.12
N ASN A 34 14.24 4.99 -7.41
CA ASN A 34 14.91 3.80 -7.95
C ASN A 34 14.41 2.49 -7.32
N LEU A 35 13.21 2.47 -6.73
CA LEU A 35 12.67 1.31 -6.01
C LEU A 35 12.38 0.14 -6.96
N ASN A 36 13.44 -0.59 -7.29
CA ASN A 36 13.41 -1.94 -7.82
C ASN A 36 13.04 -2.86 -6.64
N ILE A 37 11.74 -3.08 -6.44
CA ILE A 37 11.09 -4.00 -5.48
C ILE A 37 11.44 -5.50 -5.77
N ASP A 38 12.64 -5.77 -6.29
CA ASP A 38 13.20 -7.11 -6.46
C ASP A 38 13.67 -7.70 -5.13
N LEU A 39 13.87 -6.84 -4.12
CA LEU A 39 14.37 -7.19 -2.80
C LEU A 39 13.34 -7.88 -1.88
N LEU A 40 12.10 -8.07 -2.34
CA LEU A 40 11.09 -8.92 -1.66
C LEU A 40 10.98 -10.31 -2.33
N GLY A 41 11.98 -10.68 -3.14
CA GLY A 41 11.89 -11.78 -4.10
C GLY A 41 12.43 -13.14 -3.67
N GLU A 42 13.34 -13.24 -2.70
CA GLU A 42 13.94 -14.53 -2.33
C GLU A 42 13.49 -14.95 -0.92
N GLU A 43 12.73 -16.04 -0.88
CA GLU A 43 12.27 -16.79 0.31
C GLU A 43 11.22 -16.12 1.21
N ILE A 44 10.21 -15.46 0.63
CA ILE A 44 8.96 -15.19 1.36
C ILE A 44 8.05 -16.41 1.20
N ARG A 45 7.92 -17.20 2.27
CA ARG A 45 6.85 -18.20 2.42
C ARG A 45 5.73 -17.54 3.21
N ASN A 46 4.50 -17.59 2.72
CA ASN A 46 3.34 -17.12 3.50
C ASN A 46 3.16 -18.02 4.74
N ASP A 47 2.52 -17.50 5.79
CA ASP A 47 2.10 -18.25 7.00
C ASP A 47 1.27 -19.52 6.67
N ASN A 48 0.71 -19.58 5.45
CA ASN A 48 -0.12 -20.68 4.95
C ASN A 48 0.68 -21.76 4.17
N GLY A 49 2.01 -21.66 4.05
CA GLY A 49 2.86 -22.66 3.41
C GLY A 49 2.77 -22.73 1.87
N GLU A 50 2.10 -21.78 1.22
CA GLU A 50 2.04 -21.70 -0.24
C GLU A 50 3.33 -21.13 -0.83
N SER A 51 3.87 -21.80 -1.85
CA SER A 51 5.05 -21.32 -2.58
C SER A 51 4.69 -20.10 -3.41
N LEU A 52 5.15 -18.92 -2.96
CA LEU A 52 5.07 -17.66 -3.70
C LEU A 52 5.86 -17.65 -5.02
N GLY A 53 6.59 -18.73 -5.32
CA GLY A 53 7.33 -18.91 -6.57
C GLY A 53 6.44 -18.99 -7.83
N LYS A 54 5.11 -19.10 -7.68
CA LYS A 54 4.15 -19.05 -8.79
C LYS A 54 3.63 -17.64 -9.10
N HIS A 55 3.88 -16.65 -8.24
CA HIS A 55 3.36 -15.30 -8.39
C HIS A 55 4.41 -14.34 -8.92
N THR A 56 4.02 -13.47 -9.85
CA THR A 56 4.86 -12.36 -10.30
C THR A 56 5.17 -11.42 -9.13
N ARG A 57 6.29 -10.70 -9.24
CA ARG A 57 6.73 -9.75 -8.21
C ARG A 57 5.63 -8.73 -7.88
N GLU A 58 4.94 -8.27 -8.90
CA GLU A 58 3.86 -7.30 -8.80
C GLU A 58 2.71 -7.86 -7.94
N SER A 59 2.34 -9.12 -8.17
CA SER A 59 1.25 -9.76 -7.45
C SER A 59 1.56 -9.96 -5.97
N ARG A 60 2.83 -10.25 -5.64
CA ARG A 60 3.29 -10.31 -4.24
C ARG A 60 3.16 -8.96 -3.54
N ILE A 61 3.53 -7.88 -4.21
CA ILE A 61 3.42 -6.51 -3.66
C ILE A 61 1.95 -6.15 -3.41
N ARG A 62 1.08 -6.44 -4.37
CA ARG A 62 -0.36 -6.23 -4.20
C ARG A 62 -0.90 -6.96 -2.98
N ARG A 63 -0.61 -8.26 -2.85
CA ARG A 63 -1.07 -9.09 -1.72
C ARG A 63 -0.53 -8.57 -0.38
N ALA A 64 0.74 -8.19 -0.32
CA ALA A 64 1.32 -7.58 0.88
C ALA A 64 0.57 -6.30 1.29
N LEU A 65 0.23 -5.43 0.33
CA LEU A 65 -0.56 -4.23 0.61
C LEU A 65 -1.98 -4.56 1.08
N THR A 66 -2.58 -5.63 0.55
CA THR A 66 -3.88 -6.15 1.03
C THR A 66 -3.79 -6.64 2.47
N ASP A 67 -2.80 -7.47 2.80
CA ASP A 67 -2.64 -8.08 4.13
C ASP A 67 -2.27 -7.02 5.20
N LEU A 68 -1.53 -5.98 4.82
CA LEU A 68 -1.24 -4.82 5.68
C LEU A 68 -2.48 -3.96 5.98
N GLY A 69 -3.58 -4.17 5.26
CA GLY A 69 -4.88 -3.58 5.53
C GLY A 69 -5.13 -2.24 4.86
N SER A 70 -6.23 -1.60 5.25
CA SER A 70 -6.88 -0.52 4.49
C SER A 70 -5.99 0.68 4.15
N THR A 71 -5.08 1.07 5.04
CA THR A 71 -4.13 2.17 4.78
C THR A 71 -3.20 1.84 3.60
N PHE A 72 -2.72 0.61 3.53
CA PHE A 72 -1.78 0.17 2.50
C PHE A 72 -2.48 -0.19 1.19
N ILE A 73 -3.73 -0.66 1.27
CA ILE A 73 -4.60 -0.78 0.10
C ILE A 73 -4.75 0.58 -0.59
N LYS A 74 -5.07 1.63 0.18
CA LYS A 74 -5.19 3.01 -0.36
C LYS A 74 -3.86 3.53 -0.92
N LEU A 75 -2.73 3.21 -0.29
CA LEU A 75 -1.41 3.55 -0.83
C LEU A 75 -1.17 2.84 -2.17
N GLY A 76 -1.52 1.56 -2.29
CA GLY A 76 -1.43 0.80 -3.53
C GLY A 76 -2.32 1.36 -4.64
N GLN A 77 -3.54 1.76 -4.30
CA GLN A 77 -4.45 2.44 -5.24
C GLN A 77 -3.84 3.75 -5.75
N LEU A 78 -3.22 4.56 -4.88
CA LEU A 78 -2.52 5.78 -5.29
C LEU A 78 -1.36 5.46 -6.26
N LEU A 79 -0.53 4.48 -5.90
CA LEU A 79 0.62 4.06 -6.71
C LEU A 79 0.21 3.46 -8.06
N SER A 80 -0.96 2.81 -8.17
CA SER A 80 -1.48 2.27 -9.44
C SER A 80 -1.74 3.34 -10.50
N THR A 81 -1.92 4.60 -10.08
CA THR A 81 -2.13 5.74 -10.99
C THR A 81 -0.83 6.39 -11.44
N ARG A 82 0.32 5.97 -10.87
CA ARG A 82 1.66 6.56 -11.10
C ARG A 82 2.64 5.55 -11.69
N PRO A 83 2.43 5.08 -12.93
CA PRO A 83 3.33 4.14 -13.60
C PRO A 83 4.75 4.69 -13.80
N ASP A 84 4.93 6.01 -13.75
CA ASP A 84 6.21 6.70 -13.77
C ASP A 84 7.04 6.47 -12.49
N VAL A 85 6.39 6.17 -11.37
CA VAL A 85 7.05 5.94 -10.07
C VAL A 85 7.31 4.47 -9.81
N VAL A 86 6.34 3.60 -10.15
CA VAL A 86 6.39 2.17 -9.80
C VAL A 86 6.61 1.23 -10.99
N GLY A 87 6.60 1.76 -12.22
CA GLY A 87 6.67 1.00 -13.46
C GLY A 87 5.29 0.51 -13.93
N ASN A 88 5.12 0.36 -15.24
CA ASN A 88 3.85 -0.04 -15.86
C ASN A 88 3.31 -1.37 -15.33
N ALA A 89 4.18 -2.40 -15.23
CA ALA A 89 3.76 -3.73 -14.80
C ALA A 89 3.15 -3.72 -13.39
N LEU A 90 3.79 -3.02 -12.45
CA LEU A 90 3.30 -2.93 -11.08
C LEU A 90 2.07 -2.03 -10.98
N ALA A 91 2.03 -0.92 -11.73
CA ALA A 91 0.87 -0.06 -11.76
C ALA A 91 -0.39 -0.82 -12.20
N GLU A 92 -0.30 -1.64 -13.25
CA GLU A 92 -1.42 -2.49 -13.73
C GLU A 92 -1.86 -3.54 -12.70
N GLU A 93 -0.93 -4.22 -12.03
CA GLU A 93 -1.31 -5.18 -10.98
C GLU A 93 -1.98 -4.46 -9.81
N LEU A 94 -1.46 -3.30 -9.38
CA LEU A 94 -2.04 -2.53 -8.27
C LEU A 94 -3.43 -1.97 -8.57
N LYS A 95 -3.84 -1.85 -9.85
CA LYS A 95 -5.24 -1.50 -10.19
C LYS A 95 -6.23 -2.52 -9.68
N GLN A 96 -5.82 -3.78 -9.50
CA GLN A 96 -6.69 -4.81 -8.90
C GLN A 96 -6.99 -4.56 -7.42
N LEU A 97 -6.30 -3.61 -6.76
CA LEU A 97 -6.71 -3.12 -5.43
C LEU A 97 -7.89 -2.16 -5.50
N GLN A 98 -8.23 -1.65 -6.68
CA GLN A 98 -9.41 -0.84 -6.88
C GLN A 98 -10.61 -1.77 -6.97
N THR A 99 -11.67 -1.37 -6.28
CA THR A 99 -12.90 -2.12 -6.22
C THR A 99 -13.65 -1.96 -7.54
N ASP A 100 -13.69 -3.01 -8.36
CA ASP A 100 -14.56 -3.08 -9.53
C ASP A 100 -15.91 -3.68 -9.08
N VAL A 101 -16.68 -2.89 -8.32
CA VAL A 101 -18.02 -3.30 -7.86
C VAL A 101 -19.06 -2.60 -8.74
N PRO A 102 -20.04 -3.35 -9.27
CA PRO A 102 -21.14 -2.79 -10.06
C PRO A 102 -21.89 -1.72 -9.26
N ALA A 103 -22.43 -0.72 -9.96
CA ALA A 103 -23.21 0.32 -9.32
C ALA A 103 -24.38 -0.29 -8.54
N ASP A 104 -24.57 0.20 -7.30
CA ASP A 104 -25.76 -0.12 -6.53
C ASP A 104 -27.02 0.42 -7.23
N ASP A 105 -28.15 -0.23 -6.98
CA ASP A 105 -29.41 0.16 -7.59
C ASP A 105 -29.81 1.60 -7.20
N PRO A 106 -30.22 2.46 -8.15
CA PRO A 106 -30.54 3.86 -7.87
C PRO A 106 -31.63 4.07 -6.81
N GLU A 107 -32.59 3.16 -6.69
CA GLU A 107 -33.65 3.27 -5.68
C GLU A 107 -33.09 2.99 -4.28
N THR A 108 -32.14 2.05 -4.15
CA THR A 108 -31.46 1.77 -2.87
C THR A 108 -30.66 2.98 -2.38
N ILE A 109 -30.03 3.72 -3.31
CA ILE A 109 -29.29 4.94 -2.96
C ILE A 109 -30.22 6.08 -2.54
N ARG A 110 -31.38 6.25 -3.20
CA ARG A 110 -32.37 7.28 -2.81
C ARG A 110 -32.87 7.09 -1.39
N GLU A 111 -33.24 5.86 -1.03
CA GLU A 111 -33.73 5.53 0.32
C GLU A 111 -32.68 5.80 1.41
N LEU A 112 -31.38 5.69 1.11
CA LEU A 112 -30.30 5.93 2.06
C LEU A 112 -29.96 7.42 2.25
N VAL A 113 -30.18 8.25 1.23
CA VAL A 113 -29.75 9.66 1.21
C VAL A 113 -30.86 10.62 1.64
N GLU A 114 -32.12 10.30 1.34
CA GLU A 114 -33.27 11.09 1.79
C GLU A 114 -33.69 10.66 3.21
N VAL A 115 -33.04 11.27 4.21
CA VAL A 115 -33.42 11.22 5.63
C VAL A 115 -34.44 12.32 5.97
#